data_AF-A0A520D1R8-F1
#
_entry.id   AF-A0A520D1R8-F1
#
_cell.length_a   1.000
_cell.length_b   1.000
_cell.length_c   1.000
_cell.angle_alpha   90.00
_cell.angle_beta   90.00
_cell.angle_gamma   90.00
#
_symmetry.space_group_name_H-M   'P 1'
#
loop_
_entity.id
_entity.type
_entity.pdbx_description
1 polymer ?
#
loop_
_entity_poly.entity_id
_entity_poly.type
_entity_poly.pdbx_seq_one_letter_code
_entity_poly.pdbx_strand_id
1 'polypeptide(L)'
;SMINRYTADRKIRSDDAYTPGDVGGKRPDRAAIVYSQRCREAWSDVPIILGGIEGSLRRIAHYDYWSDKVRRSIVVDAKCDLLLYGNAERAIVEIAHRLAAREPVQEITDVRGTAFVRRATPEGWFEIDSTSVDELGRVEAHVNPYLMVSDQAKANGATCAKEDEAEAVAKAAEARGSASLPLPPGEGRGEGTAQPLRFMPNPNLRRKVETPHPDPLLQGEGATPVQDASTVAIEVARPVSTRIKVPPRDRSVIRLPSYEQVRADPILYAHANRVLHLETNPGNARSLVQAHGEGATARDVWVNPPPIPLTTAEMDHVFDLPYARSPHPRYADEHGGHDGATKIPAWEMIRFSVNIMRGCFGGCTFCSITEHEGR
;
A
#
# COMPACT_ATOMS: atom_id res chain seq x y z
N SER A 1 -15.22 -7.33 -11.85
CA SER A 1 -14.06 -6.51 -11.43
C SER A 1 -13.19 -6.34 -12.66
N MET A 2 -12.65 -5.13 -12.87
CA MET A 2 -11.85 -4.80 -14.04
C MET A 2 -10.69 -5.80 -14.22
N ILE A 3 -10.01 -6.15 -13.13
CA ILE A 3 -8.88 -7.10 -13.12
C ILE A 3 -9.24 -8.46 -13.71
N ASN A 4 -10.44 -8.98 -13.49
CA ASN A 4 -10.81 -10.29 -14.01
C ASN A 4 -11.27 -10.19 -15.46
N ARG A 5 -12.01 -9.12 -15.79
CA ARG A 5 -12.58 -8.92 -17.12
C ARG A 5 -11.53 -8.53 -18.17
N TYR A 6 -10.44 -7.92 -17.76
CA TYR A 6 -9.41 -7.42 -18.67
C TYR A 6 -8.01 -7.92 -18.29
N THR A 7 -7.18 -8.17 -19.30
CA THR A 7 -5.74 -8.39 -19.12
C THR A 7 -5.01 -7.09 -18.75
N ALA A 8 -3.74 -7.20 -18.38
CA ALA A 8 -2.85 -6.05 -18.18
C ALA A 8 -2.85 -5.10 -19.38
N ASP A 9 -2.83 -5.65 -20.59
CA ASP A 9 -2.90 -4.91 -21.86
C ASP A 9 -4.30 -4.39 -22.21
N ARG A 10 -5.23 -4.40 -21.25
CA ARG A 10 -6.64 -3.98 -21.40
C ARG A 10 -7.42 -4.79 -22.45
N LYS A 11 -7.00 -6.03 -22.75
CA LYS A 11 -7.77 -6.94 -23.62
C LYS A 11 -8.85 -7.65 -22.82
N ILE A 12 -10.04 -7.77 -23.40
CA ILE A 12 -11.16 -8.47 -22.73
C ILE A 12 -10.83 -9.96 -22.63
N ARG A 13 -10.99 -10.52 -21.44
CA ARG A 13 -10.95 -11.97 -21.19
C ARG A 13 -12.29 -12.62 -21.53
N SER A 14 -12.23 -13.81 -22.12
CA SER A 14 -13.41 -14.65 -22.37
C SER A 14 -13.87 -15.40 -21.12
N ASP A 15 -12.98 -15.53 -20.14
CA ASP A 15 -13.10 -16.30 -18.91
C ASP A 15 -13.16 -15.40 -17.65
N ASP A 16 -13.68 -15.94 -16.54
CA ASP A 16 -13.64 -15.29 -15.22
C ASP A 16 -13.56 -16.36 -14.13
N ALA A 17 -12.35 -16.52 -13.57
CA ALA A 17 -12.04 -17.52 -12.55
C ALA A 17 -12.92 -17.47 -11.30
N TYR A 18 -13.65 -16.38 -11.06
CA TYR A 18 -14.53 -16.19 -9.90
C TYR A 18 -16.01 -16.41 -10.22
N THR A 19 -16.34 -16.84 -11.44
CA THR A 19 -17.69 -17.14 -11.89
C THR A 19 -17.87 -18.66 -12.08
N PRO A 20 -19.04 -19.25 -11.75
CA PRO A 20 -19.30 -20.66 -12.02
C PRO A 20 -19.15 -21.00 -13.51
N GLY A 21 -18.48 -22.10 -13.80
CA GLY A 21 -18.21 -22.56 -15.16
C GLY A 21 -17.19 -21.69 -15.91
N ASP A 22 -16.42 -20.85 -15.20
CA ASP A 22 -15.42 -19.95 -15.79
C ASP A 22 -15.98 -18.95 -16.81
N VAL A 23 -17.27 -18.60 -16.66
CA VAL A 23 -17.98 -17.79 -17.65
C VAL A 23 -17.63 -16.31 -17.50
N GLY A 24 -17.02 -15.73 -18.52
CA GLY A 24 -16.72 -14.30 -18.59
C GLY A 24 -17.99 -13.40 -18.59
N GLY A 25 -17.81 -12.16 -18.14
CA GLY A 25 -18.82 -11.09 -18.27
C GLY A 25 -20.02 -11.15 -17.32
N LYS A 26 -20.03 -12.09 -16.35
CA LYS A 26 -21.12 -12.18 -15.34
C LYS A 26 -20.99 -11.17 -14.20
N ARG A 27 -19.81 -10.61 -13.98
CA ARG A 27 -19.55 -9.60 -12.95
C ARG A 27 -19.41 -8.23 -13.57
N PRO A 28 -20.06 -7.19 -13.04
CA PRO A 28 -19.92 -5.84 -13.55
C PRO A 28 -18.49 -5.30 -13.32
N ASP A 29 -18.16 -4.34 -14.15
CA ASP A 29 -17.01 -3.46 -13.94
C ASP A 29 -17.29 -2.53 -12.76
N ARG A 30 -16.27 -2.26 -11.94
CA ARG A 30 -16.40 -1.49 -10.69
C ARG A 30 -17.55 -2.01 -9.82
N ALA A 31 -17.48 -3.30 -9.50
CA ALA A 31 -18.55 -4.04 -8.86
C ALA A 31 -19.02 -3.41 -7.53
N ALA A 32 -18.11 -2.88 -6.72
CA ALA A 32 -18.47 -2.16 -5.49
C ALA A 32 -19.45 -1.01 -5.75
N ILE A 33 -19.21 -0.19 -6.77
CA ILE A 33 -20.07 0.95 -7.13
C ILE A 33 -21.42 0.44 -7.64
N VAL A 34 -21.40 -0.47 -8.61
CA VAL A 34 -22.63 -0.99 -9.24
C VAL A 34 -23.53 -1.68 -8.21
N TYR A 35 -22.98 -2.56 -7.38
CA TYR A 35 -23.76 -3.26 -6.38
C TYR A 35 -24.26 -2.33 -5.27
N SER A 36 -23.47 -1.35 -4.83
CA SER A 36 -23.94 -0.36 -3.85
C SER A 36 -25.13 0.44 -4.38
N GLN A 37 -25.09 0.83 -5.65
CA GLN A 37 -26.22 1.52 -6.31
C GLN A 37 -27.46 0.63 -6.39
N ARG A 38 -27.31 -0.65 -6.79
CA ARG A 38 -28.44 -1.60 -6.81
C ARG A 38 -29.02 -1.86 -5.43
N CYS A 39 -28.19 -1.97 -4.40
CA CYS A 39 -28.65 -2.09 -3.02
C CYS A 39 -29.45 -0.85 -2.61
N ARG A 40 -28.98 0.36 -2.96
CA ARG A 40 -29.67 1.61 -2.63
C ARG A 40 -30.98 1.79 -3.40
N GLU A 41 -31.04 1.34 -4.65
CA GLU A 41 -32.27 1.34 -5.45
C GLU A 41 -33.34 0.42 -4.85
N ALA A 42 -32.93 -0.75 -4.34
CA ALA A 42 -33.85 -1.72 -3.76
C ALA A 42 -34.23 -1.40 -2.31
N TRP A 43 -33.29 -0.84 -1.53
CA TRP A 43 -33.47 -0.47 -0.12
C TRP A 43 -32.77 0.86 0.18
N SER A 44 -33.51 1.95 0.03
CA SER A 44 -32.95 3.30 0.18
C SER A 44 -32.57 3.65 1.61
N ASP A 45 -33.28 3.09 2.58
CA ASP A 45 -33.19 3.34 4.03
C ASP A 45 -32.20 2.43 4.75
N VAL A 46 -31.74 1.34 4.12
CA VAL A 46 -30.78 0.40 4.71
C VAL A 46 -29.36 0.97 4.61
N PRO A 47 -28.59 1.00 5.71
CA PRO A 47 -27.19 1.41 5.68
C PRO A 47 -26.33 0.50 4.79
N ILE A 48 -25.43 1.10 4.01
CA ILE A 48 -24.47 0.37 3.17
C ILE A 48 -23.09 0.50 3.81
N ILE A 49 -22.56 -0.62 4.28
CA ILE A 49 -21.18 -0.76 4.76
C ILE A 49 -20.35 -1.43 3.66
N LEU A 50 -19.36 -0.71 3.14
CA LEU A 50 -18.44 -1.20 2.11
C LEU A 50 -17.12 -1.64 2.75
N GLY A 51 -16.41 -2.58 2.14
CA GLY A 51 -15.08 -2.99 2.60
C GLY A 51 -14.31 -3.78 1.56
N GLY A 52 -13.24 -4.45 2.02
CA GLY A 52 -12.36 -5.25 1.18
C GLY A 52 -11.22 -4.44 0.56
N ILE A 53 -10.44 -5.10 -0.30
CA ILE A 53 -9.21 -4.53 -0.87
C ILE A 53 -9.53 -3.30 -1.73
N GLU A 54 -10.52 -3.39 -2.62
CA GLU A 54 -10.94 -2.28 -3.49
C GLU A 54 -11.35 -1.05 -2.68
N GLY A 55 -12.17 -1.25 -1.64
CA GLY A 55 -12.57 -0.20 -0.72
C GLY A 55 -11.38 0.41 0.03
N SER A 56 -10.52 -0.45 0.56
CA SER A 56 -9.35 -0.04 1.36
C SER A 56 -8.39 0.82 0.54
N LEU A 57 -8.04 0.41 -0.68
CA LEU A 57 -7.08 1.14 -1.52
C LEU A 57 -7.66 2.45 -2.06
N ARG A 58 -8.98 2.54 -2.25
CA ARG A 58 -9.65 3.69 -2.89
C ARG A 58 -10.38 4.60 -1.88
N ARG A 59 -9.97 4.57 -0.61
CA ARG A 59 -10.59 5.30 0.50
C ARG A 59 -10.48 6.83 0.38
N ILE A 60 -9.47 7.33 -0.32
CA ILE A 60 -9.31 8.74 -0.69
C ILE A 60 -9.20 8.86 -2.23
N ALA A 61 -8.91 10.06 -2.74
CA ALA A 61 -8.56 10.26 -4.13
C ALA A 61 -7.40 9.33 -4.54
N HIS A 62 -7.57 8.62 -5.65
CA HIS A 62 -6.66 7.59 -6.12
C HIS A 62 -6.51 7.66 -7.63
N TYR A 63 -5.35 7.29 -8.13
CA TYR A 63 -5.13 7.08 -9.55
C TYR A 63 -5.81 5.78 -10.00
N ASP A 64 -6.61 5.84 -11.06
CA ASP A 64 -7.26 4.68 -11.66
C ASP A 64 -6.59 4.32 -12.97
N TYR A 65 -5.81 3.23 -12.96
CA TYR A 65 -5.07 2.75 -14.13
C TYR A 65 -5.96 2.51 -15.36
N TRP A 66 -7.19 2.04 -15.17
CA TRP A 66 -8.09 1.72 -16.27
C TRP A 66 -8.54 2.94 -17.08
N SER A 67 -8.80 4.06 -16.40
CA SER A 67 -9.23 5.30 -17.05
C SER A 67 -8.12 6.34 -17.19
N ASP A 68 -6.92 6.04 -16.68
CA ASP A 68 -5.75 6.93 -16.69
C ASP A 68 -6.05 8.29 -16.06
N LYS A 69 -6.75 8.29 -14.92
CA LYS A 69 -7.27 9.49 -14.26
C LYS A 69 -7.24 9.35 -12.76
N VAL A 70 -7.06 10.48 -12.07
CA VAL A 70 -7.33 10.58 -10.63
C VAL A 70 -8.85 10.61 -10.41
N ARG A 71 -9.36 9.63 -9.67
CA ARG A 71 -10.76 9.49 -9.29
C ARG A 71 -10.98 9.93 -7.85
N ARG A 72 -12.24 10.24 -7.54
CA ARG A 72 -12.69 10.55 -6.18
C ARG A 72 -12.62 9.30 -5.31
N SER A 73 -12.75 9.49 -4.00
CA SER A 73 -12.90 8.39 -3.05
C SER A 73 -14.07 7.49 -3.44
N ILE A 74 -13.89 6.18 -3.29
CA ILE A 74 -14.95 5.20 -3.50
C ILE A 74 -16.12 5.39 -2.55
N VAL A 75 -15.90 6.01 -1.38
CA VAL A 75 -16.96 6.35 -0.42
C VAL A 75 -17.99 7.28 -1.08
N VAL A 76 -17.50 8.24 -1.87
CA VAL A 76 -18.34 9.20 -2.60
C VAL A 76 -18.98 8.55 -3.84
N ASP A 77 -18.19 7.82 -4.64
CA ASP A 77 -18.66 7.20 -5.89
C ASP A 77 -19.69 6.08 -5.65
N ALA A 78 -19.47 5.24 -4.63
CA ALA A 78 -20.37 4.14 -4.26
C ALA A 78 -21.53 4.56 -3.36
N LYS A 79 -21.48 5.78 -2.78
CA LYS A 79 -22.46 6.29 -1.80
C LYS A 79 -22.71 5.32 -0.63
N CYS A 80 -21.65 4.67 -0.15
CA CYS A 80 -21.72 3.89 1.08
C CYS A 80 -21.75 4.82 2.29
N ASP A 81 -22.43 4.40 3.35
CA ASP A 81 -22.52 5.17 4.59
C ASP A 81 -21.22 5.06 5.40
N LEU A 82 -20.64 3.86 5.46
CA LEU A 82 -19.34 3.58 6.07
C LEU A 82 -18.50 2.71 5.14
N LEU A 83 -17.21 3.00 5.05
CA LEU A 83 -16.20 2.15 4.43
C LEU A 83 -15.29 1.60 5.52
N LEU A 84 -15.12 0.28 5.57
CA LEU A 84 -14.16 -0.40 6.44
C LEU A 84 -12.89 -0.71 5.64
N TYR A 85 -11.75 -0.24 6.13
CA TYR A 85 -10.46 -0.46 5.48
C TYR A 85 -9.48 -1.21 6.38
N GLY A 86 -8.60 -1.99 5.74
CA GLY A 86 -7.71 -2.91 6.46
C GLY A 86 -8.46 -4.13 7.02
N ASN A 87 -7.95 -4.68 8.12
CA ASN A 87 -8.56 -5.82 8.80
C ASN A 87 -9.73 -5.33 9.65
N ALA A 88 -10.94 -5.69 9.24
CA ALA A 88 -12.17 -5.05 9.72
C ALA A 88 -12.93 -5.87 10.78
N GLU A 89 -12.35 -6.93 11.34
CA GLU A 89 -13.07 -7.87 12.22
C GLU A 89 -13.68 -7.17 13.45
N ARG A 90 -12.89 -6.35 14.14
CA ARG A 90 -13.39 -5.57 15.28
C ARG A 90 -14.40 -4.52 14.84
N ALA A 91 -14.11 -3.82 13.74
CA ALA A 91 -14.96 -2.74 13.24
C ALA A 91 -16.34 -3.25 12.81
N ILE A 92 -16.41 -4.37 12.07
CA ILE A 92 -17.67 -4.93 11.60
C ILE A 92 -18.53 -5.44 12.75
N VAL A 93 -17.93 -6.06 13.77
CA VAL A 93 -18.63 -6.52 14.97
C VAL A 93 -19.18 -5.34 15.77
N GLU A 94 -18.35 -4.33 16.02
CA GLU A 94 -18.75 -3.11 16.74
C GLU A 94 -19.91 -2.40 16.04
N ILE A 95 -19.78 -2.17 14.72
CA ILE A 95 -20.81 -1.50 13.93
C ILE A 95 -22.10 -2.33 13.91
N ALA A 96 -22.01 -3.66 13.77
CA ALA A 96 -23.19 -4.51 13.80
C ALA A 96 -23.94 -4.43 15.13
N HIS A 97 -23.23 -4.42 16.27
CA HIS A 97 -23.84 -4.25 17.58
C HIS A 97 -24.50 -2.88 17.74
N ARG A 98 -23.85 -1.80 17.30
CA ARG A 98 -24.40 -0.43 17.35
C ARG A 98 -25.64 -0.27 16.47
N LEU A 99 -25.61 -0.81 15.25
CA LEU A 99 -26.77 -0.83 14.36
C LEU A 99 -27.93 -1.67 14.94
N ALA A 100 -27.63 -2.81 15.59
CA ALA A 100 -28.64 -3.60 16.30
C ALA A 100 -29.26 -2.83 17.48
N ALA A 101 -28.49 -1.96 18.14
CA ALA A 101 -28.95 -1.02 19.14
C ALA A 101 -29.71 0.20 18.56
N ARG A 102 -29.89 0.25 17.23
CA ARG A 102 -30.53 1.34 16.48
C ARG A 102 -29.81 2.68 16.56
N GLU A 103 -28.49 2.66 16.78
CA GLU A 103 -27.65 3.84 16.58
C GLU A 103 -27.69 4.24 15.10
N PRO A 104 -27.99 5.51 14.75
CA PRO A 104 -27.94 5.96 13.37
C PRO A 104 -26.53 5.79 12.79
N VAL A 105 -26.42 5.22 11.59
CA VAL A 105 -25.11 4.94 10.96
C VAL A 105 -24.24 6.20 10.81
N GLN A 106 -24.87 7.38 10.67
CA GLN A 106 -24.19 8.66 10.54
C GLN A 106 -23.54 9.14 11.85
N GLU A 107 -23.94 8.58 13.00
CA GLU A 107 -23.38 8.91 14.32
C GLU A 107 -22.17 8.04 14.67
N ILE A 108 -22.04 6.87 14.02
CA ILE A 108 -20.92 5.92 14.21
C ILE A 108 -19.65 6.48 13.53
N THR A 109 -18.98 7.40 14.20
CA THR A 109 -17.88 8.20 13.65
C THR A 109 -16.53 7.98 14.33
N ASP A 110 -16.49 7.16 15.38
CA ASP A 110 -15.36 6.93 16.28
C ASP A 110 -14.68 5.55 16.10
N VAL A 111 -15.25 4.68 15.26
CA VAL A 111 -14.72 3.33 15.02
C VAL A 111 -13.43 3.41 14.19
N ARG A 112 -12.36 2.77 14.66
CA ARG A 112 -11.08 2.70 13.93
C ARG A 112 -11.20 1.85 12.66
N GLY A 113 -10.42 2.20 11.64
CA GLY A 113 -10.46 1.50 10.35
C GLY A 113 -11.70 1.84 9.52
N THR A 114 -12.36 2.96 9.80
CA THR A 114 -13.52 3.43 9.03
C THR A 114 -13.21 4.69 8.23
N ALA A 115 -13.94 4.88 7.14
CA ALA A 115 -13.99 6.12 6.38
C ALA A 115 -15.44 6.46 6.01
N PHE A 116 -15.80 7.73 6.06
CA PHE A 116 -17.18 8.18 5.84
C PHE A 116 -17.22 9.63 5.37
N VAL A 117 -18.36 10.04 4.81
CA VAL A 117 -18.57 11.41 4.33
C VAL A 117 -19.19 12.27 5.42
N ARG A 118 -18.66 13.49 5.57
CA ARG A 118 -19.20 14.53 6.47
C ARG A 118 -19.14 15.90 5.81
N ARG A 119 -19.82 16.89 6.40
CA ARG A 119 -19.86 18.27 5.88
C ARG A 119 -18.77 19.18 6.45
N ALA A 120 -18.39 18.99 7.70
CA ALA A 120 -17.40 19.82 8.38
C ALA A 120 -16.72 19.03 9.49
N THR A 121 -15.46 19.36 9.78
CA THR A 121 -14.70 18.87 10.94
C THR A 121 -15.48 19.11 12.25
N PRO A 122 -15.52 18.16 13.21
CA PRO A 122 -16.24 18.35 14.47
C PRO A 122 -15.60 19.45 15.32
N GLU A 123 -16.40 20.07 16.19
CA GLU A 123 -15.90 21.00 17.20
C GLU A 123 -14.87 20.32 18.11
N GLY A 124 -13.80 21.05 18.45
CA GLY A 124 -12.73 20.55 19.31
C GLY A 124 -11.67 19.67 18.63
N TRP A 125 -11.76 19.48 17.31
CA TRP A 125 -10.70 18.87 16.51
C TRP A 125 -9.74 19.93 15.96
N PHE A 126 -8.45 19.61 16.00
CA PHE A 126 -7.38 20.41 15.43
C PHE A 126 -7.04 19.91 14.04
N GLU A 127 -7.10 20.80 13.08
CA GLU A 127 -6.75 20.49 11.72
C GLU A 127 -5.29 20.86 11.45
N ILE A 128 -4.54 19.90 10.91
CA ILE A 128 -3.15 20.06 10.53
C ILE A 128 -3.08 20.00 9.02
N ASP A 129 -2.58 21.06 8.38
CA ASP A 129 -2.34 21.02 6.94
C ASP A 129 -1.25 19.99 6.63
N SER A 130 -1.52 19.10 5.68
CA SER A 130 -0.57 18.07 5.26
C SER A 130 0.81 18.61 4.86
N THR A 131 0.91 19.83 4.33
CA THR A 131 2.19 20.49 3.97
C THR A 131 3.06 20.82 5.17
N SER A 132 2.47 20.92 6.37
CA SER A 132 3.21 21.13 7.62
C SER A 132 3.71 19.82 8.26
N VAL A 133 3.14 18.68 7.84
CA VAL A 133 3.54 17.34 8.28
C VAL A 133 4.63 16.78 7.36
N ASP A 134 4.58 17.18 6.09
CA ASP A 134 5.51 16.76 5.06
C ASP A 134 5.79 17.94 4.11
N GLU A 135 7.01 18.49 4.17
CA GLU A 135 7.40 19.58 3.29
C GLU A 135 7.71 19.03 1.90
N LEU A 136 6.99 19.53 0.88
CA LEU A 136 7.22 19.22 -0.51
C LEU A 136 8.65 19.61 -0.92
N GLY A 137 9.50 18.60 -1.11
CA GLY A 137 10.88 18.78 -1.57
C GLY A 137 11.01 18.97 -3.09
N ARG A 138 12.22 19.31 -3.54
CA ARG A 138 12.56 19.35 -4.97
C ARG A 138 12.45 17.94 -5.57
N VAL A 139 11.59 17.77 -6.56
CA VAL A 139 11.50 16.52 -7.34
C VAL A 139 12.74 16.39 -8.22
N GLU A 140 13.55 15.37 -7.96
CA GLU A 140 14.62 15.00 -8.88
C GLU A 140 14.01 14.27 -10.09
N ALA A 141 14.40 14.67 -11.29
CA ALA A 141 13.97 13.96 -12.49
C ALA A 141 14.54 12.54 -12.45
N HIS A 142 13.69 11.54 -12.29
CA HIS A 142 14.10 10.15 -12.34
C HIS A 142 14.63 9.83 -13.74
N VAL A 143 15.94 9.61 -13.82
CA VAL A 143 16.60 9.13 -15.03
C VAL A 143 16.08 7.71 -15.28
N ASN A 144 15.42 7.48 -16.43
CA ASN A 144 14.92 6.16 -16.78
C ASN A 144 16.09 5.17 -16.80
N PRO A 145 16.09 4.13 -15.93
CA PRO A 145 17.19 3.19 -15.80
C PRO A 145 17.41 2.32 -17.04
N TYR A 146 16.51 2.38 -18.01
CA TYR A 146 16.60 1.66 -19.29
C TYR A 146 16.93 2.56 -20.49
N LEU A 147 17.20 3.85 -20.27
CA LEU A 147 17.83 4.67 -21.32
C LEU A 147 19.27 4.19 -21.49
N MET A 148 19.61 3.71 -22.70
CA MET A 148 21.00 3.44 -23.06
C MET A 148 21.80 4.75 -22.92
N VAL A 149 23.03 4.66 -22.41
CA VAL A 149 23.92 5.80 -22.15
C VAL A 149 24.05 6.74 -23.36
N SER A 150 23.91 6.20 -24.57
CA SER A 150 23.89 6.91 -25.85
C SER A 150 22.70 7.86 -26.03
N ASP A 151 21.51 7.48 -25.56
CA ASP A 151 20.30 8.31 -25.67
C ASP A 151 20.30 9.44 -24.63
N GLN A 152 20.98 9.19 -23.51
CA GLN A 152 21.17 10.13 -22.41
C GLN A 152 22.17 11.26 -22.75
N ALA A 153 23.22 10.94 -23.53
CA ALA A 153 24.15 11.93 -24.05
C ALA A 153 23.49 12.86 -25.09
N LYS A 154 22.71 12.28 -26.02
CA LYS A 154 21.96 13.04 -27.04
C LYS A 154 20.92 13.98 -26.44
N ALA A 155 20.18 13.55 -25.40
CA ALA A 155 19.16 14.38 -24.76
C ALA A 155 19.73 15.58 -24.00
N ASN A 156 20.96 15.48 -23.50
CA ASN A 156 21.64 16.54 -22.73
C ASN A 156 22.49 17.48 -23.61
N GLY A 157 22.37 17.41 -24.94
CA GLY A 157 23.11 18.27 -25.87
C GLY A 157 24.63 18.05 -25.85
N ALA A 158 25.09 16.93 -25.29
CA ALA A 158 26.49 16.55 -25.27
C ALA A 158 26.79 15.63 -26.46
N THR A 159 27.79 15.97 -27.26
CA THR A 159 28.35 15.04 -28.26
C THR A 159 29.31 14.09 -27.56
N CYS A 160 29.24 12.80 -27.92
CA CYS A 160 30.14 11.76 -27.41
C CYS A 160 31.58 11.95 -27.94
N ALA A 161 32.31 12.94 -27.44
CA ALA A 161 33.73 13.13 -27.75
C ALA A 161 34.63 12.00 -27.21
N LYS A 162 34.09 11.09 -26.39
CA LYS A 162 34.83 9.97 -25.79
C LYS A 162 34.85 8.69 -26.63
N GLU A 163 34.01 8.56 -27.66
CA GLU A 163 34.03 7.38 -28.53
C GLU A 163 35.11 7.52 -29.61
N ASP A 164 35.29 8.70 -30.21
CA ASP A 164 36.36 8.95 -31.19
C ASP A 164 37.76 8.88 -30.55
N GLU A 165 37.91 9.39 -29.31
CA GLU A 165 39.15 9.25 -28.54
C GLU A 165 39.41 7.80 -28.11
N ALA A 166 38.38 7.06 -27.68
CA ALA A 166 38.52 5.66 -27.32
C ALA A 166 38.83 4.77 -28.54
N GLU A 167 38.24 5.07 -29.69
CA GLU A 167 38.50 4.35 -30.94
C GLU A 167 39.87 4.69 -31.54
N ALA A 168 40.34 5.93 -31.38
CA ALA A 168 41.72 6.32 -31.72
C ALA A 168 42.76 5.66 -30.81
N VAL A 169 42.47 5.58 -29.50
CA VAL A 169 43.34 4.88 -28.52
C VAL A 169 43.33 3.36 -28.78
N ALA A 170 42.19 2.78 -29.12
CA ALA A 170 42.07 1.36 -29.47
C ALA A 170 42.81 1.03 -30.78
N LYS A 171 42.65 1.82 -31.84
CA LYS A 171 43.40 1.65 -33.10
C LYS A 171 44.90 1.85 -32.93
N ALA A 172 45.32 2.78 -32.07
CA ALA A 172 46.73 2.97 -31.74
C ALA A 172 47.31 1.81 -30.91
N ALA A 173 46.49 1.14 -30.09
CA ALA A 173 46.87 -0.06 -29.36
C ALA A 173 46.94 -1.29 -30.26
N GLU A 174 46.02 -1.44 -31.23
CA GLU A 174 46.02 -2.55 -32.20
C GLU A 174 47.13 -2.44 -33.26
N ALA A 175 47.59 -1.22 -33.60
CA ALA A 175 48.68 -0.99 -34.56
C ALA A 175 50.09 -1.29 -33.99
N ARG A 176 50.23 -1.42 -32.66
CA ARG A 176 51.48 -1.83 -32.01
C ARG A 176 51.45 -3.35 -31.87
N GLY A 177 51.96 -4.04 -32.89
CA GLY A 177 52.01 -5.50 -32.96
C GLY A 177 52.42 -6.18 -31.64
N SER A 178 51.80 -7.34 -31.38
CA SER A 178 51.79 -8.07 -30.11
C SER A 178 53.16 -8.16 -29.42
N ALA A 179 53.34 -7.39 -28.35
CA ALA A 179 54.35 -7.68 -27.35
C ALA A 179 53.82 -8.81 -26.45
N SER A 180 54.53 -9.93 -26.45
CA SER A 180 54.25 -11.09 -25.61
C SER A 180 54.27 -10.71 -24.13
N LEU A 181 53.12 -10.82 -23.47
CA LEU A 181 52.99 -10.68 -22.03
C LEU A 181 53.45 -11.97 -21.32
N PRO A 182 54.06 -11.87 -20.11
CA PRO A 182 54.54 -13.04 -19.38
C PRO A 182 53.38 -13.91 -18.88
N LEU A 183 53.61 -15.23 -18.86
CA LEU A 183 52.71 -16.22 -18.26
C LEU A 183 52.49 -15.93 -16.76
N PRO A 184 51.26 -16.13 -16.24
CA PRO A 184 50.97 -15.99 -14.82
C PRO A 184 51.77 -17.02 -14.00
N PRO A 185 52.28 -16.66 -12.81
CA PRO A 185 53.03 -17.61 -11.98
C PRO A 185 52.12 -18.73 -11.48
N GLY A 186 52.36 -19.94 -12.00
CA GLY A 186 52.09 -21.19 -11.31
C GLY A 186 51.00 -22.09 -11.88
N GLU A 187 51.23 -22.69 -13.05
CA GLU A 187 50.78 -24.06 -13.28
C GLU A 187 51.77 -25.03 -12.63
N GLY A 188 51.25 -25.98 -11.84
CA GLY A 188 51.96 -27.23 -11.61
C GLY A 188 51.67 -27.92 -10.29
N ARG A 189 50.78 -28.91 -10.35
CA ARG A 189 50.54 -30.03 -9.41
C ARG A 189 49.48 -29.82 -8.34
N GLY A 190 48.43 -30.66 -8.41
CA GLY A 190 47.66 -31.09 -7.23
C GLY A 190 46.16 -31.11 -7.42
N GLU A 191 45.58 -32.30 -7.37
CA GLU A 191 44.14 -32.60 -7.29
C GLU A 191 43.45 -31.74 -6.21
N GLY A 192 42.23 -31.27 -6.48
CA GLY A 192 41.52 -30.40 -5.54
C GLY A 192 40.02 -30.33 -5.76
N THR A 193 39.32 -31.35 -5.28
CA THR A 193 37.87 -31.49 -5.16
C THR A 193 37.13 -30.23 -4.69
N ALA A 194 36.03 -29.89 -5.36
CA ALA A 194 34.99 -29.02 -4.81
C ALA A 194 34.52 -29.58 -3.46
N GLN A 195 34.52 -28.76 -2.40
CA GLN A 195 33.95 -29.14 -1.11
C GLN A 195 32.68 -28.34 -0.79
N PRO A 196 31.58 -29.01 -0.41
CA PRO A 196 30.37 -28.35 0.03
C PRO A 196 30.52 -27.76 1.44
N LEU A 197 29.91 -26.60 1.66
CA LEU A 197 29.87 -25.90 2.94
C LEU A 197 29.15 -26.73 4.01
N ARG A 198 29.81 -26.95 5.16
CA ARG A 198 29.30 -27.74 6.29
C ARG A 198 28.85 -26.81 7.42
N PHE A 199 27.56 -26.79 7.75
CA PHE A 199 27.04 -26.02 8.88
C PHE A 199 27.47 -26.64 10.21
N MET A 200 28.03 -25.81 11.11
CA MET A 200 28.40 -26.22 12.48
C MET A 200 27.25 -25.88 13.45
N PRO A 201 26.79 -26.83 14.30
CA PRO A 201 25.85 -26.52 15.36
C PRO A 201 26.52 -25.69 16.46
N ASN A 202 25.81 -24.68 16.97
CA ASN A 202 26.29 -23.80 18.03
C ASN A 202 26.46 -24.57 19.36
N PRO A 203 27.69 -24.67 19.90
CA PRO A 203 27.97 -25.44 21.12
C PRO A 203 27.48 -24.77 22.42
N ASN A 204 26.95 -23.55 22.37
CA ASN A 204 26.46 -22.83 23.56
C ASN A 204 24.96 -23.02 23.85
N LEU A 205 24.25 -23.88 23.12
CA LEU A 205 22.86 -24.21 23.45
C LEU A 205 22.78 -25.45 24.36
N ARG A 206 22.81 -25.23 25.69
CA ARG A 206 22.32 -26.23 26.68
C ARG A 206 21.12 -25.65 27.44
N ARG A 207 20.12 -26.51 27.59
CA ARG A 207 18.71 -26.23 27.94
C ARG A 207 18.47 -26.34 29.46
N LYS A 208 17.86 -25.32 30.08
CA LYS A 208 16.95 -25.36 31.26
C LYS A 208 16.43 -23.93 31.50
N VAL A 209 15.16 -23.61 31.24
CA VAL A 209 13.96 -23.77 32.12
C VAL A 209 14.16 -23.16 33.51
N GLU A 210 13.69 -21.92 33.69
CA GLU A 210 12.79 -21.44 34.78
C GLU A 210 12.57 -19.91 34.64
N THR A 211 11.31 -19.48 34.72
CA THR A 211 10.79 -18.09 34.86
C THR A 211 11.15 -17.49 36.24
N PRO A 212 11.04 -16.17 36.54
CA PRO A 212 10.13 -15.16 35.96
C PRO A 212 10.72 -13.73 35.71
N HIS A 213 9.89 -12.88 35.07
CA HIS A 213 9.94 -11.40 34.97
C HIS A 213 10.24 -10.71 36.34
N PRO A 214 10.67 -9.42 36.45
CA PRO A 214 10.16 -8.22 35.75
C PRO A 214 11.21 -7.17 35.30
N ASP A 215 10.78 -6.25 34.44
CA ASP A 215 11.40 -4.93 34.14
C ASP A 215 11.49 -4.07 35.44
N PRO A 216 12.40 -3.08 35.63
CA PRO A 216 12.25 -1.77 34.98
C PRO A 216 13.52 -0.85 34.81
N LEU A 217 13.46 0.03 33.81
CA LEU A 217 13.80 1.47 33.82
C LEU A 217 15.19 2.03 34.27
N LEU A 218 15.61 3.02 33.47
CA LEU A 218 16.18 4.36 33.80
C LEU A 218 17.70 4.58 33.98
N GLN A 219 18.12 5.69 33.34
CA GLN A 219 19.22 6.64 33.67
C GLN A 219 20.64 6.12 33.43
N GLY A 220 21.50 6.80 32.65
CA GLY A 220 21.97 8.18 32.77
C GLY A 220 23.49 8.07 32.99
N GLU A 221 24.34 8.55 32.09
CA GLU A 221 25.25 9.71 32.25
C GLU A 221 26.48 9.31 31.40
N GLY A 222 26.96 10.07 30.41
CA GLY A 222 27.75 11.29 30.57
C GLY A 222 29.21 11.03 30.14
N ALA A 223 29.61 11.45 28.94
CA ALA A 223 31.00 11.75 28.58
C ALA A 223 31.10 12.49 27.23
N THR A 224 31.31 13.80 27.30
CA THR A 224 31.85 14.70 26.26
C THR A 224 33.40 14.64 26.24
N PRO A 225 34.11 15.40 25.40
CA PRO A 225 34.12 15.46 23.93
C PRO A 225 35.56 15.36 23.38
N VAL A 226 35.76 15.20 22.06
CA VAL A 226 37.04 15.55 21.41
C VAL A 226 36.75 16.32 20.12
N GLN A 227 37.38 17.49 20.05
CA GLN A 227 37.36 18.48 18.97
C GLN A 227 38.28 18.05 17.82
N ASP A 228 37.84 18.31 16.59
CA ASP A 228 38.46 19.17 15.57
C ASP A 228 38.32 18.59 14.16
N ALA A 229 37.51 19.26 13.34
CA ALA A 229 37.70 19.37 11.89
C ALA A 229 36.79 20.48 11.37
N SER A 230 37.42 21.59 10.97
CA SER A 230 36.83 22.77 10.37
C SER A 230 36.11 22.45 9.06
N THR A 231 34.81 22.73 9.01
CA THR A 231 34.05 22.83 7.75
C THR A 231 33.25 24.13 7.79
N VAL A 232 33.47 24.98 6.80
CA VAL A 232 32.77 26.26 6.62
C VAL A 232 31.33 25.96 6.20
N ALA A 233 30.37 26.14 7.11
CA ALA A 233 28.95 26.01 6.84
C ALA A 233 28.37 27.38 6.50
N ILE A 234 27.76 27.48 5.31
CA ILE A 234 26.97 28.62 4.88
C ILE A 234 25.71 28.66 5.75
N GLU A 235 25.50 29.74 6.51
CA GLU A 235 24.26 29.98 7.25
C GLU A 235 23.11 30.24 6.28
N VAL A 236 22.37 29.18 5.95
CA VAL A 236 21.00 29.33 5.47
C VAL A 236 20.14 29.58 6.70
N ALA A 237 19.66 30.81 6.84
CA ALA A 237 18.72 31.19 7.88
C ALA A 237 17.49 30.26 7.84
N ARG A 238 17.43 29.30 8.76
CA ARG A 238 16.25 28.46 8.98
C ARG A 238 15.16 29.37 9.54
N PRO A 239 13.95 29.40 8.95
CA PRO A 239 12.85 30.10 9.59
C PRO A 239 12.64 29.50 10.98
N VAL A 240 12.47 30.40 11.95
CA VAL A 240 12.31 30.10 13.36
C VAL A 240 11.23 29.04 13.53
N SER A 241 11.65 27.81 13.84
CA SER A 241 10.76 26.74 14.30
C SER A 241 10.24 27.18 15.68
N THR A 242 9.13 27.90 15.66
CA THR A 242 8.27 27.95 16.84
C THR A 242 7.89 26.49 17.12
N ARG A 243 8.25 25.98 18.30
CA ARG A 243 7.78 24.68 18.78
C ARG A 243 6.26 24.78 18.90
N ILE A 244 5.55 24.50 17.81
CA ILE A 244 4.11 24.35 17.81
C ILE A 244 3.83 23.24 18.80
N LYS A 245 3.11 23.56 19.88
CA LYS A 245 2.63 22.58 20.84
C LYS A 245 1.66 21.69 20.07
N VAL A 246 2.17 20.57 19.56
CA VAL A 246 1.42 19.69 18.68
C VAL A 246 0.15 19.27 19.42
N PRO A 247 -1.04 19.53 18.86
CA PRO A 247 -2.28 19.18 19.53
C PRO A 247 -2.34 17.67 19.81
N PRO A 248 -3.12 17.25 20.82
CA PRO A 248 -3.29 15.84 21.16
C PRO A 248 -3.66 15.03 19.90
N ARG A 249 -2.95 13.91 19.66
CA ARG A 249 -3.08 13.14 18.40
C ARG A 249 -4.50 12.62 18.19
N ASP A 250 -5.16 12.24 19.28
CA ASP A 250 -6.54 11.78 19.39
C ASP A 250 -7.58 12.83 18.97
N ARG A 251 -7.21 14.11 18.98
CA ARG A 251 -8.07 15.22 18.53
C ARG A 251 -7.45 16.00 17.37
N SER A 252 -6.54 15.37 16.64
CA SER A 252 -5.91 15.98 15.46
C SER A 252 -6.26 15.22 14.20
N VAL A 253 -6.58 15.95 13.14
CA VAL A 253 -6.85 15.42 11.80
C VAL A 253 -5.91 16.09 10.81
N ILE A 254 -5.33 15.32 9.90
CA ILE A 254 -4.50 15.86 8.83
C ILE A 254 -5.39 16.14 7.62
N ARG A 255 -5.44 17.40 7.18
CA ARG A 255 -6.12 17.78 5.94
C ARG A 255 -5.18 17.54 4.76
N LEU A 256 -5.58 16.58 3.93
CA LEU A 256 -4.95 16.32 2.64
C LEU A 256 -5.39 17.36 1.62
N PRO A 257 -4.60 17.61 0.55
CA PRO A 257 -5.06 18.41 -0.58
C PRO A 257 -6.37 17.84 -1.13
N SER A 258 -7.30 18.73 -1.51
CA SER A 258 -8.60 18.35 -2.04
C SER A 258 -8.48 17.47 -3.29
N TYR A 259 -9.53 16.70 -3.59
CA TYR A 259 -9.61 15.93 -4.82
C TYR A 259 -9.34 16.79 -6.07
N GLU A 260 -9.92 17.99 -6.10
CA GLU A 260 -9.76 18.96 -7.17
C GLU A 260 -8.29 19.37 -7.35
N GLN A 261 -7.56 19.59 -6.25
CA GLN A 261 -6.13 19.91 -6.27
C GLN A 261 -5.28 18.72 -6.75
N VAL A 262 -5.47 17.52 -6.18
CA VAL A 262 -4.65 16.34 -6.55
C VAL A 262 -4.96 15.83 -7.96
N ARG A 263 -6.15 16.11 -8.48
CA ARG A 263 -6.50 15.83 -9.87
C ARG A 263 -5.74 16.75 -10.84
N ALA A 264 -5.50 18.00 -10.45
CA ALA A 264 -4.86 19.00 -11.28
C ALA A 264 -3.33 18.97 -11.18
N ASP A 265 -2.79 18.53 -10.04
CA ASP A 265 -1.34 18.55 -9.77
C ASP A 265 -0.82 17.16 -9.32
N PRO A 266 -0.01 16.49 -10.16
CA PRO A 266 0.63 15.21 -9.81
C PRO A 266 1.55 15.27 -8.57
N ILE A 267 2.13 16.43 -8.27
CA ILE A 267 3.00 16.62 -7.10
C ILE A 267 2.15 16.61 -5.83
N LEU A 268 1.02 17.32 -5.83
CA LEU A 268 0.07 17.27 -4.72
C LEU A 268 -0.54 15.88 -4.55
N TYR A 269 -0.76 15.14 -5.65
CA TYR A 269 -1.16 13.73 -5.57
C TYR A 269 -0.09 12.87 -4.89
N ALA A 270 1.17 12.98 -5.31
CA ALA A 270 2.27 12.23 -4.71
C ALA A 270 2.44 12.55 -3.22
N HIS A 271 2.31 13.82 -2.84
CA HIS A 271 2.30 14.29 -1.45
C HIS A 271 1.16 13.70 -0.64
N ALA A 272 -0.08 13.81 -1.12
CA ALA A 272 -1.24 13.24 -0.45
C ALA A 272 -1.07 11.72 -0.25
N ASN A 273 -0.53 11.03 -1.25
CA ASN A 273 -0.27 9.60 -1.18
C ASN A 273 0.83 9.28 -0.16
N ARG A 274 1.92 10.08 -0.10
CA ARG A 274 2.99 9.91 0.88
C ARG A 274 2.47 10.06 2.31
N VAL A 275 1.69 11.11 2.57
CA VAL A 275 1.07 11.33 3.89
C VAL A 275 0.12 10.19 4.24
N LEU A 276 -0.70 9.71 3.30
CA LEU A 276 -1.55 8.52 3.50
C LEU A 276 -0.75 7.28 3.95
N HIS A 277 0.41 7.05 3.33
CA HIS A 277 1.27 5.90 3.67
C HIS A 277 1.94 6.07 5.04
N LEU A 278 2.38 7.28 5.40
CA LEU A 278 2.96 7.55 6.72
C LEU A 278 1.96 7.32 7.85
N GLU A 279 0.69 7.62 7.62
CA GLU A 279 -0.40 7.46 8.59
C GLU A 279 -1.04 6.06 8.55
N THR A 280 -0.33 5.04 8.05
CA THR A 280 -0.78 3.64 8.03
C THR A 280 -0.44 2.87 9.32
N ASN A 281 0.48 3.36 10.15
CA ASN A 281 0.84 2.68 11.40
C ASN A 281 -0.25 2.88 12.48
N PRO A 282 -0.95 1.81 12.92
CA PRO A 282 -2.06 1.93 13.86
C PRO A 282 -1.65 2.47 15.24
N GLY A 283 -0.39 2.38 15.64
CA GLY A 283 0.07 2.87 16.95
C GLY A 283 0.17 4.39 17.05
N ASN A 284 0.34 5.10 15.92
CA ASN A 284 0.60 6.54 15.93
C ASN A 284 -0.18 7.34 14.87
N ALA A 285 -0.91 6.66 13.99
CA ALA A 285 -1.69 7.28 12.92
C ALA A 285 -2.73 8.27 13.46
N ARG A 286 -2.85 9.40 12.77
CA ARG A 286 -3.92 10.39 12.94
C ARG A 286 -5.08 10.09 12.00
N SER A 287 -6.22 10.72 12.28
CA SER A 287 -7.30 10.78 11.30
C SER A 287 -6.86 11.60 10.09
N LEU A 288 -7.35 11.24 8.91
CA LEU A 288 -7.15 12.01 7.68
C LEU A 288 -8.48 12.60 7.24
N VAL A 289 -8.44 13.76 6.58
CA VAL A 289 -9.60 14.34 5.92
C VAL A 289 -9.21 14.84 4.52
N GLN A 290 -10.05 14.56 3.53
CA GLN A 290 -9.89 15.08 2.17
C GLN A 290 -11.21 15.66 1.68
N ALA A 291 -11.17 16.89 1.18
CA ALA A 291 -12.31 17.52 0.56
C ALA A 291 -12.55 16.96 -0.85
N HIS A 292 -13.81 16.69 -1.18
CA HIS A 292 -14.28 16.30 -2.51
C HIS A 292 -15.43 17.21 -2.94
N GLY A 293 -15.26 17.92 -4.06
CA GLY A 293 -16.24 18.86 -4.60
C GLY A 293 -15.95 20.32 -4.23
N GLU A 294 -16.70 21.23 -4.84
CA GLU A 294 -16.52 22.68 -4.68
C GLU A 294 -17.77 23.36 -4.09
N GLY A 295 -17.55 24.49 -3.41
CA GLY A 295 -18.61 25.33 -2.85
C GLY A 295 -19.52 24.60 -1.85
N ALA A 296 -20.82 24.88 -1.90
CA ALA A 296 -21.82 24.31 -0.98
C ALA A 296 -22.01 22.79 -1.12
N THR A 297 -21.54 22.20 -2.22
CA THR A 297 -21.61 20.76 -2.47
C THR A 297 -20.39 20.00 -1.98
N ALA A 298 -19.33 20.71 -1.55
CA ALA A 298 -18.13 20.09 -1.01
C ALA A 298 -18.46 19.18 0.17
N ARG A 299 -17.79 18.03 0.21
CA ARG A 299 -17.92 17.03 1.26
C ARG A 299 -16.53 16.59 1.68
N ASP A 300 -16.35 16.43 2.98
CA ASP A 300 -15.13 15.90 3.56
C ASP A 300 -15.26 14.38 3.67
N VAL A 301 -14.34 13.65 3.05
CA VAL A 301 -14.12 12.23 3.35
C VAL A 301 -13.20 12.16 4.55
N TRP A 302 -13.74 11.69 5.65
CA TRP A 302 -13.02 11.46 6.89
C TRP A 302 -12.54 10.02 6.94
N VAL A 303 -11.29 9.81 7.37
CA VAL A 303 -10.68 8.50 7.54
C VAL A 303 -10.17 8.41 8.97
N ASN A 304 -10.79 7.55 9.78
CA ASN A 304 -10.33 7.27 11.14
C ASN A 304 -9.00 6.51 11.13
N PRO A 305 -8.22 6.50 12.22
CA PRO A 305 -6.96 5.78 12.29
C PRO A 305 -7.12 4.28 11.99
N PRO A 306 -6.09 3.60 11.48
CA PRO A 306 -6.16 2.19 11.13
C PRO A 306 -6.55 1.30 12.31
N PRO A 307 -7.16 0.13 12.06
CA PRO A 307 -7.55 -0.80 13.11
C PRO A 307 -6.29 -1.33 13.82
N ILE A 308 -6.39 -1.50 15.15
CA ILE A 308 -5.33 -2.18 15.92
C ILE A 308 -5.31 -3.65 15.47
N PRO A 309 -4.12 -4.25 15.22
CA PRO A 309 -4.02 -5.67 14.92
C PRO A 309 -4.67 -6.54 16.01
N LEU A 310 -5.21 -7.68 15.60
CA LEU A 310 -5.73 -8.67 16.53
C LEU A 310 -4.58 -9.29 17.33
N THR A 311 -4.86 -9.64 18.58
CA THR A 311 -4.01 -10.55 19.34
C THR A 311 -4.06 -11.95 18.73
N THR A 312 -3.08 -12.80 19.05
CA THR A 312 -3.07 -14.19 18.59
C THR A 312 -4.36 -14.92 18.97
N ALA A 313 -4.82 -14.78 20.22
CA ALA A 313 -6.03 -15.44 20.69
C ALA A 313 -7.30 -14.98 19.95
N GLU A 314 -7.44 -13.68 19.66
CA GLU A 314 -8.56 -13.19 18.86
C GLU A 314 -8.48 -13.67 17.42
N MET A 315 -7.27 -13.73 16.85
CA MET A 315 -7.07 -14.23 15.49
C MET A 315 -7.43 -15.71 15.40
N ASP A 316 -6.95 -16.54 16.33
CA ASP A 316 -7.28 -17.96 16.41
C ASP A 316 -8.80 -18.14 16.51
N HIS A 317 -9.45 -17.37 17.38
CA HIS A 317 -10.90 -17.39 17.52
C HIS A 317 -11.64 -17.07 16.21
N VAL A 318 -11.18 -16.06 15.46
CA VAL A 318 -11.75 -15.73 14.15
C VAL A 318 -11.62 -16.92 13.19
N PHE A 319 -10.47 -17.58 13.14
CA PHE A 319 -10.25 -18.74 12.25
C PHE A 319 -11.01 -19.99 12.68
N ASP A 320 -11.29 -20.14 13.97
CA ASP A 320 -12.07 -21.24 14.55
C ASP A 320 -13.58 -21.10 14.31
N LEU A 321 -14.06 -19.93 13.89
CA LEU A 321 -15.46 -19.76 13.53
C LEU A 321 -15.88 -20.77 12.44
N PRO A 322 -17.14 -21.27 12.50
CA PRO A 322 -17.64 -22.30 11.60
C PRO A 322 -17.98 -21.73 10.22
N TYR A 323 -16.99 -21.16 9.53
CA TYR A 323 -17.14 -20.70 8.17
C TYR A 323 -17.48 -21.87 7.24
N ALA A 324 -18.38 -21.63 6.29
CA ALA A 324 -18.78 -22.64 5.30
C ALA A 324 -17.59 -23.15 4.48
N ARG A 325 -16.56 -22.32 4.25
CA ARG A 325 -15.35 -22.61 3.44
C ARG A 325 -15.65 -23.15 2.02
N SER A 326 -16.89 -22.98 1.57
CA SER A 326 -17.40 -23.38 0.26
C SER A 326 -18.06 -22.19 -0.44
N PRO A 327 -18.16 -22.22 -1.78
CA PRO A 327 -18.91 -21.24 -2.54
C PRO A 327 -20.38 -21.17 -2.11
N HIS A 328 -21.06 -20.11 -2.54
CA HIS A 328 -22.47 -19.93 -2.23
C HIS A 328 -23.32 -21.08 -2.82
N PRO A 329 -24.25 -21.70 -2.05
CA PRO A 329 -25.02 -22.87 -2.50
C PRO A 329 -25.82 -22.68 -3.79
N ARG A 330 -26.23 -21.45 -4.10
CA ARG A 330 -26.87 -21.09 -5.39
C ARG A 330 -26.03 -21.49 -6.62
N TYR A 331 -24.72 -21.60 -6.47
CA TYR A 331 -23.82 -22.01 -7.55
C TYR A 331 -23.55 -23.51 -7.54
N ALA A 332 -24.15 -24.28 -6.64
CA ALA A 332 -23.96 -25.72 -6.60
C ALA A 332 -24.77 -26.44 -7.68
N ASP A 333 -24.36 -27.65 -8.01
CA ASP A 333 -25.16 -28.56 -8.84
C ASP A 333 -26.35 -29.14 -8.06
N GLU A 334 -27.14 -30.01 -8.70
CA GLU A 334 -28.31 -30.66 -8.11
C GLU A 334 -27.98 -31.52 -6.87
N HIS A 335 -26.71 -31.89 -6.69
CA HIS A 335 -26.20 -32.67 -5.57
C HIS A 335 -25.49 -31.81 -4.50
N GLY A 336 -25.47 -30.49 -4.67
CA GLY A 336 -24.78 -29.58 -3.74
C GLY A 336 -23.26 -29.49 -3.97
N GLY A 337 -22.75 -30.06 -5.06
CA GLY A 337 -21.35 -30.02 -5.45
C GLY A 337 -20.96 -28.76 -6.22
N HIS A 338 -19.66 -28.44 -6.22
CA HIS A 338 -19.06 -27.34 -6.98
C HIS A 338 -17.99 -27.85 -7.95
N ASP A 339 -18.22 -29.03 -8.52
CA ASP A 339 -17.33 -29.67 -9.48
C ASP A 339 -17.95 -29.66 -10.89
N GLY A 340 -17.17 -30.02 -11.91
CA GLY A 340 -17.65 -30.06 -13.29
C GLY A 340 -18.16 -28.70 -13.80
N ALA A 341 -19.43 -28.63 -14.21
CA ALA A 341 -20.01 -27.44 -14.85
C ALA A 341 -20.23 -26.26 -13.89
N THR A 342 -20.35 -26.51 -12.58
CA THR A 342 -20.55 -25.48 -11.54
C THR A 342 -19.24 -25.05 -10.87
N LYS A 343 -18.12 -25.59 -11.35
CA LYS A 343 -16.78 -25.31 -10.85
C LYS A 343 -16.45 -23.82 -10.91
N ILE A 344 -15.87 -23.31 -9.82
CA ILE A 344 -15.31 -21.96 -9.73
C ILE A 344 -13.79 -22.11 -9.68
N PRO A 345 -13.06 -21.78 -10.77
CA PRO A 345 -11.61 -22.03 -10.85
C PRO A 345 -10.81 -21.45 -9.68
N ALA A 346 -11.12 -20.21 -9.27
CA ALA A 346 -10.43 -19.56 -8.16
C ALA A 346 -10.63 -20.31 -6.82
N TRP A 347 -11.79 -20.90 -6.59
CA TRP A 347 -12.05 -21.68 -5.38
C TRP A 347 -11.34 -23.04 -5.41
N GLU A 348 -11.36 -23.73 -6.56
CA GLU A 348 -10.67 -25.01 -6.71
C GLU A 348 -9.17 -24.89 -6.41
N MET A 349 -8.53 -23.82 -6.87
CA MET A 349 -7.11 -23.57 -6.60
C MET A 349 -6.79 -23.41 -5.10
N ILE A 350 -7.73 -22.87 -4.30
CA ILE A 350 -7.46 -22.49 -2.91
C ILE A 350 -8.11 -23.40 -1.87
N ARG A 351 -9.02 -24.30 -2.26
CA ARG A 351 -9.84 -25.09 -1.30
C ARG A 351 -9.03 -25.99 -0.35
N PHE A 352 -7.81 -26.35 -0.75
CA PHE A 352 -6.87 -27.14 0.07
C PHE A 352 -5.64 -26.34 0.52
N SER A 353 -5.67 -25.00 0.36
CA SER A 353 -4.57 -24.15 0.75
C SER A 353 -4.53 -23.93 2.26
N VAL A 354 -3.32 -23.74 2.79
CA VAL A 354 -3.08 -23.33 4.17
C VAL A 354 -2.73 -21.85 4.17
N ASN A 355 -3.37 -21.08 5.06
CA ASN A 355 -3.04 -19.67 5.21
C ASN A 355 -1.71 -19.52 5.95
N ILE A 356 -0.69 -18.95 5.29
CA ILE A 356 0.63 -18.69 5.87
C ILE A 356 0.82 -17.23 6.30
N MET A 357 -0.02 -16.31 5.80
CA MET A 357 0.06 -14.88 6.09
C MET A 357 -1.31 -14.22 5.97
N ARG A 358 -1.60 -13.30 6.89
CA ARG A 358 -2.87 -12.59 6.96
C ARG A 358 -2.69 -11.13 6.60
N GLY A 359 -3.51 -10.67 5.65
CA GLY A 359 -3.52 -9.30 5.16
C GLY A 359 -2.54 -9.10 4.00
N CYS A 360 -2.92 -8.21 3.09
CA CYS A 360 -2.02 -7.68 2.08
C CYS A 360 -1.58 -6.29 2.58
N PHE A 361 -0.30 -6.11 2.88
CA PHE A 361 0.22 -4.79 3.26
C PHE A 361 0.09 -3.78 2.10
N GLY A 362 -0.07 -4.26 0.86
CA GLY A 362 0.04 -3.43 -0.34
C GLY A 362 1.47 -2.93 -0.52
N GLY A 363 1.80 -2.36 -1.68
CA GLY A 363 3.10 -1.72 -1.89
C GLY A 363 4.30 -2.64 -2.06
N CYS A 364 4.12 -3.98 -2.16
CA CYS A 364 5.17 -4.84 -2.70
C CYS A 364 5.44 -4.42 -4.15
N THR A 365 6.70 -4.31 -4.56
CA THR A 365 7.07 -3.95 -5.95
C THR A 365 6.51 -4.92 -6.98
N PHE A 366 6.19 -6.14 -6.57
CA PHE A 366 5.59 -7.20 -7.41
C PHE A 366 4.05 -7.26 -7.32
N CYS A 367 3.42 -6.38 -6.53
CA CYS A 367 1.98 -6.46 -6.33
C CYS A 367 1.25 -5.97 -7.59
N SER A 368 0.80 -6.92 -8.42
CA SER A 368 0.03 -6.69 -9.65
C SER A 368 -1.29 -5.95 -9.41
N ILE A 369 -1.84 -6.00 -8.20
CA ILE A 369 -3.01 -5.18 -7.82
C ILE A 369 -2.66 -3.70 -7.85
N THR A 370 -1.45 -3.32 -7.44
CA THR A 370 -0.97 -1.92 -7.46
C THR A 370 -0.89 -1.40 -8.89
N GLU A 371 -0.45 -2.24 -9.83
CA GLU A 371 -0.36 -1.89 -11.26
C GLU A 371 -1.74 -1.83 -11.91
N HIS A 372 -2.65 -2.74 -11.54
CA HIS A 372 -3.99 -2.83 -12.16
C HIS A 372 -5.06 -1.97 -11.50
N GLU A 373 -4.94 -1.63 -10.22
CA GLU A 373 -5.88 -0.75 -9.52
C GLU A 373 -5.34 0.66 -9.28
N GLY A 374 -4.06 0.88 -9.64
CA GLY A 374 -3.37 2.17 -9.62
C GLY A 374 -2.78 2.53 -8.25
N ARG A 375 -1.53 3.01 -8.27
CA ARG A 375 -0.87 3.74 -7.18
C ARG A 375 -0.38 5.07 -7.69
#